data_AF-A0A955V0W8-F1
#
_entry.id   AF-A0A955V0W8-F1
#
_cell.length_a   1.000
_cell.length_b   1.000
_cell.length_c   1.000
_cell.angle_alpha   90.00
_cell.angle_beta   90.00
_cell.angle_gamma   90.00
#
_symmetry.space_group_name_H-M   'P 1'
#
loop_
_entity.id
_entity.type
_entity.pdbx_description
1 polymer ?
#
loop_
_entity_poly.entity_id
_entity_poly.type
_entity_poly.pdbx_seq_one_letter_code
_entity_poly.pdbx_strand_id
1 'polypeptide(L)' 'RVVEALREWRLAEAKARRIPAFRIFPNSVLLALAEARPSDEDELLAVKGVGPALARKYAARLLSILKRS' A
#
# COMPACT_ATOMS: atom_id res chain seq x y z
N ARG A 1 2.03 14.38 0.70
CA ARG A 1 0.63 13.88 0.79
C ARG A 1 0.65 12.34 0.85
N VAL A 2 -0.26 11.68 1.57
CA VAL A 2 -0.32 10.19 1.73
C VAL A 2 -0.17 9.42 0.41
N VAL A 3 -0.88 9.83 -0.64
CA VAL A 3 -0.83 9.18 -1.97
C VAL A 3 0.58 9.23 -2.58
N GLU A 4 1.31 10.33 -2.40
CA GLU A 4 2.68 10.49 -2.90
C GLU A 4 3.62 9.54 -2.17
N ALA A 5 3.55 9.49 -0.83
CA ALA A 5 4.35 8.59 -0.02
C ALA A 5 4.11 7.10 -0.38
N LEU A 6 2.85 6.73 -0.61
CA LEU A 6 2.48 5.40 -1.09
C LEU A 6 3.03 5.10 -2.50
N ARG A 7 3.02 6.09 -3.41
CA ARG A 7 3.58 5.96 -4.76
C ARG A 7 5.10 5.78 -4.71
N GLU A 8 5.80 6.59 -3.92
CA GLU A 8 7.25 6.52 -3.74
C GLU A 8 7.67 5.16 -3.19
N TRP A 9 6.99 4.70 -2.14
CA TRP A 9 7.24 3.37 -1.59
C TRP A 9 7.01 2.28 -2.64
N ARG A 10 5.89 2.33 -3.37
CA ARG A 10 5.59 1.35 -4.42
C ARG A 10 6.68 1.32 -5.49
N LEU A 11 7.18 2.47 -5.92
CA LEU A 11 8.26 2.56 -6.89
C LEU A 11 9.56 1.94 -6.36
N ALA A 12 9.91 2.22 -5.11
CA ALA A 12 11.09 1.65 -4.46
C ALA A 12 11.01 0.11 -4.36
N GLU A 13 9.87 -0.42 -3.92
CA GLU A 13 9.61 -1.86 -3.81
C GLU A 13 9.66 -2.55 -5.18
N ALA A 14 9.04 -1.94 -6.19
CA ALA A 14 9.04 -2.46 -7.55
C ALA A 14 10.45 -2.50 -8.15
N LYS A 15 11.26 -1.46 -7.90
CA LYS A 15 12.67 -1.39 -8.30
C LYS A 15 13.49 -2.49 -7.62
N ALA A 16 13.33 -2.69 -6.32
CA ALA A 16 14.01 -3.74 -5.57
C ALA A 16 13.71 -5.13 -6.14
N ARG A 17 12.46 -5.35 -6.58
CA ARG A 17 11.99 -6.62 -7.15
C ARG A 17 12.18 -6.72 -8.67
N ARG A 18 12.69 -5.68 -9.33
CA ARG A 18 12.85 -5.59 -10.80
C ARG A 18 11.56 -5.91 -11.58
N ILE A 19 10.42 -5.42 -11.08
CA ILE A 19 9.11 -5.59 -11.72
C ILE A 19 8.44 -4.23 -11.95
N PRO A 20 7.46 -4.13 -12.86
CA PRO A 20 6.64 -2.94 -13.00
C PRO A 20 5.88 -2.62 -11.70
N ALA A 21 5.77 -1.33 -11.35
CA ALA A 21 5.17 -0.89 -10.07
C ALA A 21 3.71 -1.29 -9.89
N PHE A 22 2.93 -1.36 -10.97
CA PHE A 22 1.54 -1.79 -10.92
C PHE A 22 1.38 -3.25 -10.43
N ARG A 23 2.45 -4.08 -10.51
CA ARG A 23 2.45 -5.45 -9.97
C ARG A 23 2.59 -5.51 -8.45
N ILE A 24 3.02 -4.42 -7.81
CA ILE A 24 2.97 -4.29 -6.34
C ILE A 24 1.54 -3.92 -5.94
N PHE A 25 1.05 -2.79 -6.46
CA PHE A 25 -0.34 -2.38 -6.34
C PHE A 25 -0.77 -1.55 -7.55
N PRO A 26 -1.99 -1.73 -8.08
CA PRO A 26 -2.56 -0.80 -9.04
C PRO A 26 -2.80 0.58 -8.40
N ASN A 27 -2.93 1.62 -9.22
CA ASN A 27 -3.16 2.98 -8.73
C ASN A 27 -4.45 3.09 -7.90
N SER A 28 -5.50 2.34 -8.26
CA SER A 28 -6.77 2.30 -7.55
C SER A 28 -6.60 1.89 -6.08
N VAL A 29 -5.74 0.92 -5.79
CA VAL A 29 -5.48 0.47 -4.43
C VAL A 29 -4.73 1.53 -3.62
N LEU A 30 -3.78 2.26 -4.22
CA LEU A 30 -3.10 3.36 -3.52
C LEU A 30 -4.06 4.49 -3.14
N LEU A 31 -5.02 4.80 -4.01
CA LEU A 31 -6.05 5.80 -3.73
C LEU A 31 -7.00 5.31 -2.62
N ALA A 32 -7.45 4.06 -2.71
CA ALA A 32 -8.31 3.45 -1.69
C ALA A 32 -7.62 3.42 -0.31
N LEU A 33 -6.33 3.09 -0.25
CA LEU A 33 -5.55 3.15 0.99
C LEU A 33 -5.45 4.56 1.56
N ALA A 34 -5.24 5.56 0.70
CA ALA A 34 -5.12 6.95 1.13
C ALA A 34 -6.45 7.56 1.60
N GLU A 35 -7.56 7.08 1.05
CA GLU A 35 -8.92 7.47 1.44
C GLU A 35 -9.36 6.77 2.73
N ALA A 36 -9.19 5.45 2.81
CA ALA A 36 -9.60 4.65 3.97
C ALA A 36 -8.70 4.86 5.20
N ARG A 37 -7.42 5.21 5.00
CA ARG A 37 -6.41 5.40 6.06
C ARG A 37 -6.43 4.31 7.15
N PRO A 38 -6.31 3.03 6.78
CA PRO A 38 -6.33 1.95 7.76
C PRO A 38 -5.19 2.10 8.77
N SER A 39 -5.49 1.74 10.01
CA SER A 39 -4.63 1.85 11.18
C SER A 39 -4.14 0.48 11.69
N ASP A 40 -4.76 -0.60 11.22
CA ASP A 40 -4.38 -1.99 11.51
C ASP A 40 -4.51 -2.93 10.29
N GLU A 41 -4.20 -4.21 10.49
CA GLU A 41 -4.25 -5.23 9.43
C GLU A 41 -5.68 -5.59 8.99
N ASP A 42 -6.65 -5.55 9.90
CA ASP A 42 -8.04 -5.89 9.61
C ASP A 42 -8.69 -4.80 8.75
N GLU A 43 -8.43 -3.53 9.07
CA GLU A 43 -8.83 -2.39 8.26
C GLU A 43 -8.12 -2.41 6.89
N LEU A 44 -6.86 -2.84 6.82
CA LEU A 44 -6.17 -3.04 5.54
C LEU A 44 -6.86 -4.10 4.67
N LEU A 45 -7.32 -5.20 5.26
CA LEU A 45 -8.06 -6.25 4.55
C LEU A 45 -9.44 -5.79 4.06
N ALA A 46 -10.04 -4.82 4.75
CA ALA A 46 -11.30 -4.21 4.31
C ALA A 46 -11.12 -3.29 3.08
N VAL A 47 -9.90 -2.86 2.76
CA VAL A 47 -9.63 -2.00 1.59
C VAL A 47 -9.77 -2.81 0.29
N LYS A 48 -10.69 -2.38 -0.57
CA LYS A 48 -10.94 -3.01 -1.87
C LYS A 48 -9.66 -3.14 -2.70
N GLY A 49 -9.33 -4.38 -3.07
CA GLY A 49 -8.14 -4.70 -3.87
C GLY A 49 -6.88 -4.99 -3.04
N VAL A 50 -6.94 -4.91 -1.71
CA VAL A 50 -5.93 -5.46 -0.81
C VAL A 50 -6.31 -6.89 -0.45
N GLY A 51 -5.67 -7.86 -1.10
CA GLY A 51 -5.87 -9.28 -0.77
C GLY A 51 -5.08 -9.72 0.46
N PRO A 52 -5.46 -10.83 1.12
CA PRO A 52 -4.84 -11.29 2.36
C PRO A 52 -3.36 -11.64 2.26
N ALA A 53 -2.90 -12.12 1.10
CA ALA A 53 -1.47 -12.34 0.88
C ALA A 53 -0.67 -11.04 0.84
N LEU A 54 -1.24 -9.97 0.28
CA LEU A 54 -0.60 -8.66 0.17
C LEU A 54 -0.65 -7.90 1.49
N ALA A 55 -1.78 -7.94 2.20
CA ALA A 55 -1.92 -7.39 3.54
C ALA A 55 -0.84 -7.97 4.47
N ARG A 56 -0.75 -9.30 4.59
CA ARG A 56 0.28 -9.95 5.41
C ARG A 56 1.70 -9.59 5.02
N LYS A 57 1.97 -9.40 3.72
CA LYS A 57 3.31 -9.07 3.22
C LYS A 57 3.70 -7.61 3.48
N TYR A 58 2.75 -6.68 3.34
CA TYR A 58 3.04 -5.25 3.29
C TYR A 58 2.40 -4.43 4.41
N ALA A 59 1.61 -5.04 5.29
CA ALA A 59 0.87 -4.37 6.37
C ALA A 59 1.76 -3.44 7.20
N ALA A 60 2.79 -3.98 7.84
CA ALA A 60 3.69 -3.20 8.68
C ALA A 60 4.26 -1.96 7.95
N ARG A 61 4.59 -2.11 6.66
CA ARG A 61 5.16 -1.02 5.87
C ARG A 61 4.10 0.01 5.47
N LEU A 62 2.92 -0.44 5.03
CA LEU A 62 1.81 0.42 4.65
C LEU A 62 1.29 1.23 5.86
N LEU A 63 1.05 0.57 7.00
CA LEU A 63 0.61 1.21 8.24
C LEU A 63 1.63 2.25 8.70
N SER A 64 2.93 1.94 8.62
CA SER A 64 3.96 2.93 8.95
C SER A 64 3.97 4.14 8.00
N ILE A 65 3.64 3.97 6.72
CA ILE A 65 3.56 5.10 5.77
C ILE A 65 2.33 5.95 6.08
N LEU A 66 1.18 5.29 6.29
CA LEU A 66 -0.10 5.94 6.60
C LEU A 66 -0.04 6.72 7.92
N LYS A 67 0.68 6.22 8.93
CA LYS A 67 0.86 6.90 10.22
C LYS A 67 1.75 8.14 10.16
N ARG A 68 2.68 8.22 9.20
CA ARG A 68 3.70 9.29 9.10
C ARG A 68 3.34 10.38 8.08
N SER A 69 2.25 10.22 7.35
CA SER A 69 1.86 11.05 6.19
C SER A 69 0.56 11.81 6.43
#